data_AF-A0AB39JRF4-F1
#
_entry.id   AF-A0AB39JRF4-F1
#
_cell.length_a   1.000
_cell.length_b   1.000
_cell.length_c   1.000
_cell.angle_alpha   90.00
_cell.angle_beta   90.00
_cell.angle_gamma   90.00
#
_symmetry.space_group_name_H-M   'P 1'
#
loop_
_entity.id
_entity.type
_entity.pdbx_description
1 polymer ?
#
loop_
_entity_poly.entity_id
_entity_poly.type
_entity_poly.pdbx_seq_one_letter_code
_entity_poly.pdbx_strand_id
1 'polypeptide(L)'
;MSYGYPAELEQWTVEAIPEALGPMLMTLISEAKAFDVVSYDRDSYTGVLKEVKTHYTESQVWMLQQRAINRILNWIVINAQKKGNLSTAQLQFEEACMRMSRFGSKSKAPGQSYCANRLKMDNFMAEGVQRLYDPDADFIRANYKKNSALLGVRKGNFCERRRYYGRDYVPSGFAKYTGEGQ
;
A
#
# COMPACT_ATOMS: atom_id res chain seq x y z
N MET A 1 -11.14 11.04 -13.39
CA MET A 1 -12.02 9.87 -13.22
C MET A 1 -12.18 9.59 -11.73
N SER A 2 -13.39 9.70 -11.17
CA SER A 2 -13.68 9.26 -9.80
C SER A 2 -14.59 8.04 -9.90
N TYR A 3 -14.28 6.96 -9.18
CA TYR A 3 -15.22 5.85 -9.02
C TYR A 3 -16.55 6.41 -8.48
N GLY A 4 -17.68 6.00 -9.08
CA GLY A 4 -19.00 6.58 -8.78
C GLY A 4 -19.49 6.31 -7.36
N TYR A 5 -18.94 5.29 -6.69
CA TYR A 5 -19.40 4.83 -5.37
C TYR A 5 -18.23 4.71 -4.37
N PRO A 6 -17.59 5.83 -3.98
CA PRO A 6 -16.41 5.80 -3.11
C PRO A 6 -16.65 5.11 -1.75
N ALA A 7 -17.88 5.16 -1.24
CA ALA A 7 -18.26 4.50 0.01
C ALA A 7 -18.28 2.96 -0.11
N GLU A 8 -18.70 2.44 -1.26
CA GLU A 8 -18.69 1.00 -1.52
C GLU A 8 -17.24 0.50 -1.56
N LEU A 9 -16.36 1.17 -2.30
CA LEU A 9 -14.95 0.78 -2.39
C LEU A 9 -14.25 0.81 -1.02
N GLU A 10 -14.58 1.80 -0.19
CA GLU A 10 -14.13 1.87 1.20
C GLU A 10 -14.61 0.65 1.99
N GLN A 11 -15.91 0.32 1.91
CA GLN A 11 -16.51 -0.81 2.61
C GLN A 11 -15.85 -2.14 2.21
N TRP A 12 -15.72 -2.41 0.91
CA TRP A 12 -15.03 -3.59 0.39
C TRP A 12 -13.60 -3.70 0.91
N THR A 13 -12.88 -2.58 0.99
CA THR A 13 -11.50 -2.55 1.48
C THR A 13 -11.41 -2.88 2.97
N VAL A 14 -12.30 -2.32 3.77
CA VAL A 14 -12.34 -2.54 5.22
C VAL A 14 -12.74 -3.98 5.56
N GLU A 15 -13.68 -4.54 4.81
CA GLU A 15 -14.21 -5.91 5.03
C GLU A 15 -13.35 -7.00 4.38
N ALA A 16 -12.35 -6.63 3.58
CA ALA A 16 -11.48 -7.58 2.89
C ALA A 16 -10.73 -8.50 3.87
N ILE A 17 -10.86 -9.81 3.70
CA ILE A 17 -10.08 -10.78 4.47
C ILE A 17 -8.57 -10.65 4.18
N PRO A 18 -7.69 -11.02 5.12
CA PRO A 18 -6.24 -10.94 4.93
C PRO A 18 -5.71 -11.64 3.66
N GLU A 19 -6.34 -12.75 3.26
CA GLU A 19 -6.04 -13.52 2.06
C GLU A 19 -6.30 -12.75 0.76
N ALA A 20 -7.21 -11.76 0.78
CA ALA A 20 -7.46 -10.87 -0.35
C ALA A 20 -6.61 -9.59 -0.26
N LEU A 21 -6.50 -9.02 0.95
CA LEU A 21 -5.75 -7.79 1.19
C LEU A 21 -4.26 -7.96 0.95
N GLY A 22 -3.66 -9.09 1.33
CA GLY A 22 -2.24 -9.39 1.11
C GLY A 22 -1.82 -9.34 -0.37
N PRO A 23 -2.45 -10.14 -1.26
CA PRO A 23 -2.19 -10.08 -2.71
C PRO A 23 -2.43 -8.70 -3.31
N MET A 24 -3.45 -7.98 -2.85
CA MET A 24 -3.70 -6.61 -3.31
C MET A 24 -2.53 -5.69 -2.97
N LEU A 25 -2.06 -5.70 -1.71
CA LEU A 25 -0.89 -4.91 -1.31
C LEU A 25 0.37 -5.34 -2.06
N MET A 26 0.57 -6.64 -2.31
CA MET A 26 1.68 -7.16 -3.11
C MET A 26 1.65 -6.62 -4.55
N THR A 27 0.46 -6.54 -5.14
CA THR A 27 0.26 -6.02 -6.49
C THR A 27 0.53 -4.52 -6.54
N LEU A 28 0.10 -3.76 -5.53
CA LEU A 28 0.32 -2.31 -5.49
C LEU A 28 1.79 -1.92 -5.35
N ILE A 29 2.64 -2.79 -4.77
CA ILE A 29 4.09 -2.56 -4.69
C ILE A 29 4.87 -3.21 -5.85
N SER A 30 4.17 -3.73 -6.87
CA SER A 30 4.83 -4.23 -8.07
C SER A 30 5.46 -3.09 -8.87
N GLU A 31 6.43 -3.42 -9.70
CA GLU A 31 7.13 -2.48 -10.58
C GLU A 31 6.15 -1.56 -11.32
N ALA A 32 6.33 -0.25 -11.17
CA ALA A 32 5.52 0.75 -11.85
C ALA A 32 5.85 0.75 -13.35
N LYS A 33 4.84 0.56 -14.19
CA LYS A 33 4.98 0.57 -15.65
C LYS A 33 4.11 1.65 -16.25
N ALA A 34 4.67 2.41 -17.18
CA ALA A 34 3.91 3.43 -17.91
C ALA A 34 2.72 2.79 -18.66
N PHE A 35 1.61 3.51 -18.73
CA PHE A 35 0.43 3.07 -19.48
C PHE A 35 -0.41 4.25 -19.98
N ASP A 36 -1.25 3.97 -20.96
CA ASP A 36 -2.23 4.92 -21.48
C ASP A 36 -3.63 4.55 -21.00
N VAL A 37 -4.40 5.56 -20.60
CA VAL A 37 -5.82 5.43 -20.30
C VAL A 37 -6.62 6.13 -21.36
N VAL A 38 -7.59 5.42 -21.92
CA VAL A 38 -8.61 5.99 -22.78
C VAL A 38 -9.83 6.31 -21.92
N SER A 39 -10.20 7.58 -21.86
CA SER A 39 -11.45 8.06 -21.28
C SER A 39 -12.30 8.75 -22.32
N TYR A 40 -13.59 8.94 -22.02
CA TYR A 40 -14.50 9.69 -22.87
C TYR A 40 -15.02 10.89 -22.10
N ASP A 41 -14.64 12.07 -22.53
CA ASP A 41 -15.13 13.31 -21.96
C ASP A 41 -16.26 13.86 -22.83
N ARG A 42 -17.31 14.35 -22.19
CA ARG A 42 -18.42 14.96 -22.91
C ARG A 42 -18.04 16.39 -23.26
N ASP A 43 -18.01 16.69 -24.56
CA ASP A 43 -17.76 18.05 -25.04
C ASP A 43 -18.88 18.98 -24.54
N SER A 44 -18.49 20.06 -23.86
CA SER A 44 -19.40 20.99 -23.20
C SER A 44 -20.27 21.79 -24.17
N TYR A 45 -19.89 21.87 -25.45
CA TYR A 45 -20.60 22.65 -26.47
C TYR A 45 -21.46 21.78 -27.38
N THR A 46 -20.97 20.60 -27.76
CA THR A 46 -21.62 19.71 -28.73
C THR A 46 -22.34 18.53 -28.07
N GLY A 47 -22.05 18.23 -26.80
CA GLY A 47 -22.61 17.09 -26.08
C GLY A 47 -22.11 15.72 -26.55
N VAL A 48 -21.21 15.68 -27.55
CA VAL A 48 -20.63 14.47 -28.10
C VAL A 48 -19.53 13.94 -27.16
N LEU A 49 -19.44 12.62 -27.03
CA LEU A 49 -18.35 11.97 -26.29
C LEU A 49 -17.08 12.01 -27.15
N LYS A 50 -16.05 12.68 -26.63
CA LYS A 50 -14.72 12.75 -27.24
C LYS A 50 -13.77 11.82 -26.50
N GLU A 51 -13.08 10.98 -27.27
CA GLU A 51 -12.00 10.16 -26.73
C GLU A 51 -10.83 11.04 -26.28
N VAL A 52 -10.39 10.84 -25.03
CA VAL A 52 -9.25 11.51 -24.41
C VAL A 52 -8.26 10.43 -24.00
N LYS A 53 -7.05 10.49 -24.58
CA LYS A 53 -5.94 9.61 -24.21
C LYS A 53 -5.05 10.31 -23.21
N THR A 54 -4.91 9.72 -22.03
CA THR A 54 -4.03 10.23 -20.97
C THR A 54 -2.86 9.26 -20.79
N HIS A 55 -1.65 9.74 -21.05
CA HIS A 55 -0.42 8.99 -20.83
C HIS A 55 0.07 9.15 -19.39
N TYR A 56 0.36 8.04 -18.72
CA TYR A 56 0.98 8.00 -17.40
C TYR A 56 2.40 7.47 -17.50
N THR A 57 3.37 8.30 -17.14
CA THR A 57 4.78 7.90 -16.99
C THR A 57 4.97 6.98 -15.79
N GLU A 58 6.05 6.19 -15.76
CA GLU A 58 6.37 5.28 -14.65
C GLU A 58 6.33 5.97 -13.28
N SER A 59 6.90 7.18 -13.18
CA SER A 59 6.91 7.95 -11.93
C SER A 59 5.51 8.40 -11.48
N GLN A 60 4.61 8.72 -12.42
CA GLN A 60 3.21 9.04 -12.11
C GLN A 60 2.45 7.79 -11.67
N VAL A 61 2.72 6.63 -12.31
CA VAL A 61 2.13 5.34 -11.92
C VAL A 61 2.57 4.93 -10.52
N TRP A 62 3.86 5.08 -10.20
CA TRP A 62 4.37 4.84 -8.85
C TRP A 62 3.67 5.74 -7.83
N MET A 63 3.48 7.03 -8.14
CA MET A 63 2.75 7.94 -7.26
C MET A 63 1.28 7.53 -7.07
N LEU A 64 0.61 7.03 -8.13
CA LEU A 64 -0.74 6.46 -8.03
C LEU A 64 -0.77 5.23 -7.11
N GLN A 65 0.21 4.34 -7.21
CA GLN A 65 0.35 3.17 -6.34
C GLN A 65 0.58 3.58 -4.87
N GLN A 66 1.46 4.56 -4.61
CA GLN A 66 1.68 5.09 -3.25
C GLN A 66 0.40 5.68 -2.66
N ARG A 67 -0.35 6.44 -3.47
CA ARG A 67 -1.64 7.01 -3.08
C ARG A 67 -2.69 5.94 -2.77
N ALA A 68 -2.75 4.88 -3.58
CA ALA A 68 -3.67 3.76 -3.37
C ALA A 68 -3.37 3.02 -2.05
N ILE A 69 -2.09 2.69 -1.78
CA ILE A 69 -1.67 2.06 -0.52
C ILE A 69 -2.04 2.95 0.67
N ASN A 70 -1.71 4.24 0.63
CA ASN A 70 -2.05 5.17 1.70
C ASN A 70 -3.57 5.24 1.93
N ARG A 71 -4.37 5.30 0.85
CA ARG A 71 -5.84 5.34 0.92
C ARG A 71 -6.41 4.10 1.61
N ILE A 72 -5.94 2.90 1.23
CA ILE A 72 -6.35 1.63 1.84
C ILE A 72 -6.07 1.63 3.34
N LEU A 73 -4.84 1.96 3.76
CA LEU A 73 -4.49 1.96 5.18
C LEU A 73 -5.27 3.03 5.96
N ASN A 74 -5.50 4.20 5.34
CA ASN A 74 -6.27 5.27 5.95
C ASN A 74 -7.73 4.86 6.20
N TRP A 75 -8.37 4.18 5.25
CA TRP A 75 -9.71 3.64 5.42
C TRP A 75 -9.80 2.62 6.55
N ILE A 76 -8.84 1.69 6.62
CA ILE A 76 -8.77 0.70 7.70
C ILE A 76 -8.66 1.40 9.06
N VAL A 77 -7.75 2.37 9.20
CA VAL A 77 -7.55 3.12 10.46
C VAL A 77 -8.78 3.92 10.85
N ILE A 78 -9.35 4.71 9.93
CA ILE A 78 -10.53 5.56 10.20
C ILE A 78 -11.72 4.70 10.59
N ASN A 79 -11.98 3.61 9.87
CA ASN A 79 -13.08 2.70 10.21
C ASN A 79 -12.87 2.11 11.59
N ALA A 80 -11.64 1.71 11.90
CA ALA A 80 -11.35 1.05 13.16
C ALA A 80 -11.45 1.96 14.38
N GLN A 81 -11.06 3.23 14.22
CA GLN A 81 -11.23 4.26 15.24
C GLN A 81 -12.71 4.57 15.48
N LYS A 82 -13.51 4.70 14.40
CA LYS A 82 -14.96 4.95 14.51
C LYS A 82 -15.71 3.82 15.21
N LYS A 83 -15.33 2.56 14.95
CA LYS A 83 -15.98 1.38 15.53
C LYS A 83 -15.37 0.91 16.86
N GLY A 84 -14.27 1.50 17.30
CA GLY A 84 -13.55 1.09 18.51
C GLY A 84 -12.90 -0.30 18.41
N ASN A 85 -12.55 -0.77 17.20
CA ASN A 85 -12.03 -2.13 16.96
C ASN A 85 -10.59 -2.14 16.40
N LEU A 86 -9.75 -1.21 16.85
CA LEU A 86 -8.36 -1.05 16.38
C LEU A 86 -7.53 -2.35 16.47
N SER A 87 -7.73 -3.16 17.50
CA SER A 87 -7.02 -4.45 17.67
C SER A 87 -7.31 -5.44 16.53
N THR A 88 -8.55 -5.47 16.04
CA THR A 88 -8.97 -6.29 14.89
C THR A 88 -8.32 -5.79 13.61
N ALA A 89 -8.32 -4.46 13.39
CA ALA A 89 -7.68 -3.87 12.22
C ALA A 89 -6.15 -4.09 12.21
N GLN A 90 -5.51 -4.03 13.37
CA GLN A 90 -4.10 -4.38 13.52
C GLN A 90 -3.84 -5.84 13.13
N LEU A 91 -4.67 -6.78 13.62
CA LEU A 91 -4.56 -8.19 13.26
C LEU A 91 -4.72 -8.40 11.75
N GLN A 92 -5.75 -7.78 11.15
CA GLN A 92 -6.04 -7.88 9.72
C GLN A 92 -4.86 -7.39 8.88
N PHE A 93 -4.28 -6.24 9.23
CA PHE A 93 -3.12 -5.69 8.53
C PHE A 93 -1.88 -6.58 8.67
N GLU A 94 -1.60 -7.09 9.87
CA GLU A 94 -0.45 -7.96 10.12
C GLU A 94 -0.59 -9.30 9.37
N GLU A 95 -1.76 -9.93 9.42
CA GLU A 95 -2.06 -11.15 8.66
C GLU A 95 -2.00 -10.89 7.14
N ALA A 96 -2.48 -9.74 6.66
CA ALA A 96 -2.39 -9.39 5.25
C ALA A 96 -0.93 -9.27 4.81
N CYS A 97 -0.08 -8.64 5.62
CA CYS A 97 1.36 -8.55 5.37
C CYS A 97 2.03 -9.95 5.34
N MET A 98 1.61 -10.89 6.20
CA MET A 98 2.09 -12.29 6.15
C MET A 98 1.68 -13.02 4.86
N ARG A 99 0.61 -12.54 4.22
CA ARG A 99 -0.06 -13.15 3.07
C ARG A 99 0.16 -12.41 1.76
N MET A 100 1.09 -11.46 1.71
CA MET A 100 1.52 -10.78 0.48
C MET A 100 2.26 -11.75 -0.46
N SER A 101 1.48 -12.62 -1.09
CA SER A 101 1.86 -13.63 -2.06
C SER A 101 0.81 -13.64 -3.17
N ARG A 102 1.09 -14.31 -4.30
CA ARG A 102 0.18 -14.35 -5.45
C ARG A 102 -1.25 -14.83 -5.10
N PHE A 103 -1.39 -15.72 -4.12
CA PHE A 103 -2.65 -16.38 -3.80
C PHE A 103 -3.13 -16.15 -2.35
N GLY A 104 -2.51 -15.22 -1.61
CA GLY A 104 -2.93 -14.94 -0.23
C GLY A 104 -2.55 -16.03 0.78
N SER A 105 -1.76 -17.01 0.35
CA SER A 105 -1.30 -18.12 1.19
C SER A 105 -0.32 -17.62 2.25
N LYS A 106 -0.46 -18.13 3.48
CA LYS A 106 0.51 -17.93 4.55
C LYS A 106 1.73 -18.81 4.31
N SER A 107 2.93 -18.26 4.49
CA SER A 107 4.16 -19.04 4.37
C SER A 107 4.35 -19.96 5.58
N LYS A 108 5.32 -20.88 5.50
CA LYS A 108 5.76 -21.70 6.64
C LYS A 108 6.39 -20.87 7.78
N ALA A 109 6.86 -19.65 7.47
CA ALA A 109 7.47 -18.74 8.42
C ALA A 109 6.73 -17.37 8.43
N PRO A 110 5.49 -17.31 8.95
CA PRO A 110 4.65 -16.12 8.83
C PRO A 110 5.27 -14.87 9.45
N GLY A 111 5.89 -14.98 10.63
CA GLY A 111 6.58 -13.84 11.25
C GLY A 111 7.67 -13.24 10.35
N GLN A 112 8.46 -14.09 9.67
CA GLN A 112 9.48 -13.65 8.73
C GLN A 112 8.86 -13.02 7.47
N SER A 113 7.77 -13.60 6.95
CA SER A 113 7.03 -13.02 5.82
C SER A 113 6.46 -11.66 6.16
N TYR A 114 5.90 -11.46 7.37
CA TYR A 114 5.47 -10.15 7.85
C TYR A 114 6.61 -9.13 7.77
N CYS A 115 7.76 -9.42 8.38
CA CYS A 115 8.88 -8.47 8.42
C CYS A 115 9.41 -8.13 7.03
N ALA A 116 9.59 -9.13 6.17
CA ALA A 116 10.09 -8.94 4.81
C ALA A 116 9.11 -8.13 3.95
N ASN A 117 7.82 -8.45 4.00
CA ASN A 117 6.81 -7.78 3.19
C ASN A 117 6.53 -6.35 3.71
N ARG A 118 6.49 -6.17 5.04
CA ARG A 118 6.41 -4.85 5.66
C ARG A 118 7.59 -3.97 5.25
N LEU A 119 8.81 -4.51 5.18
CA LEU A 119 9.99 -3.79 4.68
C LEU A 119 9.86 -3.42 3.20
N LYS A 120 9.40 -4.33 2.34
CA LYS A 120 9.15 -4.02 0.92
C LYS A 120 8.19 -2.85 0.74
N MET A 121 7.07 -2.85 1.48
CA MET A 121 6.14 -1.73 1.45
C MET A 121 6.78 -0.43 1.95
N ASP A 122 7.56 -0.49 3.04
CA ASP A 122 8.25 0.68 3.58
C ASP A 122 9.24 1.28 2.57
N ASN A 123 10.01 0.45 1.86
CA ASN A 123 10.94 0.92 0.86
C ASN A 123 10.19 1.54 -0.33
N PHE A 124 9.17 0.84 -0.84
CA PHE A 124 8.35 1.33 -1.96
C PHE A 124 7.70 2.69 -1.66
N MET A 125 7.25 2.88 -0.42
CA MET A 125 6.64 4.13 0.04
C MET A 125 7.66 5.19 0.46
N ALA A 126 8.92 4.84 0.70
CA ALA A 126 9.97 5.80 1.04
C ALA A 126 10.48 6.54 -0.19
N GLU A 127 10.30 5.99 -1.39
CA GLU A 127 10.79 6.61 -2.61
C GLU A 127 10.09 7.94 -2.91
N GLY A 128 10.91 8.97 -3.15
CA GLY A 128 10.50 10.36 -3.35
C GLY A 128 9.94 10.66 -4.74
N VAL A 129 9.24 9.71 -5.36
CA VAL A 129 8.63 9.89 -6.68
C VAL A 129 7.65 11.06 -6.68
N GLN A 130 7.65 11.82 -7.78
CA GLN A 130 6.77 12.97 -8.01
C GLN A 130 6.82 14.06 -6.91
N ARG A 131 7.82 14.07 -6.01
CA ARG A 131 7.92 15.04 -4.90
C ARG A 131 7.86 16.51 -5.34
N LEU A 132 8.45 16.84 -6.49
CA LEU A 132 8.49 18.21 -7.01
C LEU A 132 7.26 18.58 -7.86
N TYR A 133 6.43 17.60 -8.23
CA TYR A 133 5.34 17.77 -9.19
C TYR A 133 3.96 17.55 -8.57
N ASP A 134 3.86 16.73 -7.53
CA ASP A 134 2.63 16.44 -6.79
C ASP A 134 2.76 17.01 -5.37
N PRO A 135 1.98 18.06 -5.01
CA PRO A 135 2.06 18.70 -3.69
C PRO A 135 1.68 17.75 -2.54
N ASP A 136 0.90 16.70 -2.81
CA ASP A 136 0.46 15.74 -1.79
C ASP A 136 1.46 14.60 -1.58
N ALA A 137 2.54 14.53 -2.37
CA ALA A 137 3.45 13.38 -2.39
C ALA A 137 4.06 13.09 -1.02
N ASP A 138 4.58 14.11 -0.34
CA ASP A 138 5.17 13.94 0.99
C ASP A 138 4.12 13.68 2.07
N PHE A 139 2.94 14.30 1.95
CA PHE A 139 1.83 14.03 2.86
C PHE A 139 1.39 12.55 2.79
N ILE A 140 1.26 12.00 1.58
CA ILE A 140 0.89 10.60 1.35
C ILE A 140 1.89 9.65 2.01
N ARG A 141 3.19 9.89 1.84
CA ARG A 141 4.25 9.06 2.45
C ARG A 141 4.28 9.20 3.96
N ALA A 142 4.09 10.40 4.49
CA ALA A 142 4.03 10.64 5.94
C ALA A 142 2.81 9.95 6.58
N ASN A 143 1.64 10.04 5.94
CA ASN A 143 0.41 9.42 6.43
C ASN A 143 0.48 7.89 6.38
N TYR A 144 1.07 7.34 5.32
CA TYR A 144 1.39 5.91 5.26
C TYR A 144 2.27 5.47 6.43
N LYS A 145 3.36 6.20 6.71
CA LYS A 145 4.29 5.87 7.81
C LYS A 145 3.58 5.84 9.16
N LYS A 146 2.69 6.82 9.41
CA LYS A 146 1.86 6.88 10.62
C LYS A 146 0.91 5.69 10.71
N ASN A 147 0.12 5.44 9.67
CA ASN A 147 -0.92 4.40 9.69
C ASN A 147 -0.32 3.00 9.75
N SER A 148 0.73 2.74 8.99
CA SER A 148 1.41 1.44 8.99
C SER A 148 2.16 1.14 10.29
N ALA A 149 2.63 2.16 11.02
CA ALA A 149 3.17 1.99 12.37
C ALA A 149 2.05 1.68 13.39
N LEU A 150 0.91 2.38 13.30
CA LEU A 150 -0.25 2.14 14.16
C LEU A 150 -0.84 0.74 13.97
N LEU A 151 -0.99 0.30 12.72
CA LEU A 151 -1.56 -0.99 12.38
C LEU A 151 -0.60 -2.15 12.66
N GLY A 152 0.71 -1.95 12.52
CA GLY A 152 1.72 -3.00 12.70
C GLY A 152 2.32 -3.10 14.11
N VAL A 153 1.72 -2.47 15.12
CA VAL A 153 2.36 -2.31 16.44
C VAL A 153 2.61 -3.63 17.17
N ARG A 154 1.79 -4.67 16.94
CA ARG A 154 1.88 -5.93 17.71
C ARG A 154 3.03 -6.79 17.22
N LYS A 155 3.29 -6.79 15.91
CA LYS A 155 4.40 -7.53 15.29
C LYS A 155 5.63 -6.68 14.99
N GLY A 156 5.51 -5.35 14.95
CA GLY A 156 6.58 -4.42 14.56
C GLY A 156 7.85 -4.53 15.40
N ASN A 157 7.70 -4.75 16.72
CA ASN A 157 8.82 -4.86 17.65
C ASN A 157 9.64 -6.15 17.50
N PHE A 158 9.11 -7.14 16.78
CA PHE A 158 9.80 -8.40 16.49
C PHE A 158 10.51 -8.40 15.14
N CYS A 159 10.55 -7.26 14.44
CA CYS A 159 11.28 -7.13 13.19
C CYS A 159 12.58 -6.37 13.40
N GLU A 160 13.70 -7.08 13.48
CA GLU A 160 15.02 -6.46 13.38
C GLU A 160 15.22 -6.01 11.93
N ARG A 161 15.42 -4.71 11.72
CA ARG A 161 15.63 -4.13 10.40
C ARG A 161 17.04 -3.60 10.29
N ARG A 162 17.75 -4.02 9.26
CA ARG A 162 19.06 -3.48 8.90
C ARG A 162 18.90 -2.71 7.59
N ARG A 163 18.93 -1.39 7.71
CA ARG A 163 19.11 -0.46 6.58
C ARG A 163 20.59 -0.15 6.53
N TYR A 164 21.39 -1.01 5.89
CA TYR A 164 22.83 -0.84 5.88
C TYR A 164 23.20 0.39 5.05
N TYR A 165 23.81 1.38 5.69
CA TYR A 165 24.67 2.38 5.06
C TYR A 165 26.10 2.03 5.52
N GLY A 166 26.84 1.26 4.70
CA GLY A 166 28.17 0.71 5.02
C GLY A 166 28.69 -0.24 3.93
N ARG A 167 29.89 -0.83 4.15
CA ARG A 167 30.74 -1.54 3.15
C ARG A 167 30.05 -2.60 2.27
N ASP A 168 28.95 -3.20 2.70
CA ASP A 168 28.17 -4.17 1.93
C ASP A 168 26.82 -3.55 1.53
N TYR A 169 26.72 -3.15 0.26
CA TYR A 169 25.54 -2.48 -0.30
C TYR A 169 24.35 -3.46 -0.40
N VAL A 170 23.32 -3.25 0.43
CA VAL A 170 22.02 -3.95 0.31
C VAL A 170 20.92 -2.91 0.07
N PRO A 171 20.66 -2.52 -1.19
CA PRO A 171 19.76 -1.40 -1.54
C PRO A 171 18.34 -1.57 -1.02
N SER A 172 17.86 -2.81 -0.92
CA SER A 172 16.53 -3.15 -0.41
C SER A 172 16.47 -3.37 1.10
N GLY A 173 17.59 -3.27 1.82
CA GLY A 173 17.69 -3.61 3.24
C GLY A 173 17.35 -5.07 3.55
N PHE A 174 17.41 -5.41 4.84
CA PHE A 174 17.08 -6.73 5.36
C PHE A 174 16.18 -6.62 6.59
N ALA A 175 15.22 -7.53 6.72
CA ALA A 175 14.39 -7.65 7.91
C ALA A 175 14.39 -9.09 8.41
N LYS A 176 14.59 -9.28 9.71
CA LYS A 176 14.58 -10.58 10.39
C LYS A 176 13.55 -10.59 11.50
N TYR A 177 12.76 -11.66 11.56
CA TYR A 177 11.85 -11.89 12.68
C TYR A 177 12.61 -12.45 13.89
N THR A 178 12.36 -11.88 15.06
CA THR A 178 13.01 -12.24 16.34
C THR A 178 12.01 -12.66 17.43
N GLY A 179 10.72 -12.75 17.11
CA GLY A 179 9.69 -13.17 18.07
C GLY A 179 9.60 -14.69 18.24
N GLU A 180 8.95 -15.11 19.33
CA GLU A 180 8.67 -16.52 19.61
C GLU A 180 7.53 -17.06 18.74
N GLY A 181 7.70 -18.28 18.21
CA GLY A 181 6.74 -18.93 17.31
C GLY A 181 6.75 -18.32 15.90
N GLN A 182 6.95 -19.17 14.88
CA GLN A 182 6.83 -18.75 13.49
C GLN A 182 5.37 -18.56 13.08
#